data_AF-A0A379QUK6-F1
#
_entry.id   AF-A0A379QUK6-F1
#
_cell.length_a   1.000
_cell.length_b   1.000
_cell.length_c   1.000
_cell.angle_alpha   90.00
_cell.angle_beta   90.00
_cell.angle_gamma   90.00
#
_symmetry.space_group_name_H-M   'P 1'
#
loop_
_entity.id
_entity.type
_entity.pdbx_description
1 polymer ?
#
loop_
_entity_poly.entity_id
_entity_poly.type
_entity_poly.pdbx_seq_one_letter_code
_entity_poly.pdbx_strand_id
1 'polypeptide(L)'
;MARKPVEKIGIAKLPDAMPGIDFDIPVIPQLSTDEIQAQEERDLLNQLLGQAQMAEAFGKFSQTVWSSKLAYVKENKLYQCLKGKTAPNGLELSGTWVEFCNLLGVSDEKANQDIANLRTFGEEALESMSRMGIGYRELRQFRKLPDDSRNALIEVARQGDKESLLDLAEELIARQNEEKEKLAQQLADKEADLEASRQRAADLKAARDELEDKLHEERFKPITDNELAERTRLEATSISSKIARELMGALQAAFAELEKDTADRGVDHSSFMAGLVCEIRSELDDIVTRFDIPDMVTEHTPPAWLNESNINGNEGE
;
A
#
# COMPACT_ATOMS: atom_id res chain seq x y z
N MET A 1 -45.97 -41.62 -5.43
CA MET A 1 -46.73 -40.41 -5.82
C MET A 1 -48.05 -40.85 -6.43
N ALA A 2 -49.14 -40.32 -5.88
CA ALA A 2 -50.51 -40.75 -6.12
C ALA A 2 -50.97 -40.50 -7.57
N ARG A 3 -51.51 -41.53 -8.22
CA ARG A 3 -52.35 -41.35 -9.42
C ARG A 3 -53.73 -40.87 -8.94
N LYS A 4 -54.10 -39.63 -9.29
CA LYS A 4 -55.47 -39.15 -9.11
C LYS A 4 -56.44 -40.04 -9.92
N PRO A 5 -57.65 -40.32 -9.40
CA PRO A 5 -58.63 -41.14 -10.09
C PRO A 5 -59.21 -40.38 -11.29
N VAL A 6 -59.45 -41.11 -12.39
CA VAL A 6 -60.20 -40.63 -13.55
C VAL A 6 -61.66 -40.49 -13.11
N GLU A 7 -62.17 -39.25 -13.08
CA GLU A 7 -63.60 -39.00 -12.91
C GLU A 7 -64.36 -39.60 -14.10
N LYS A 8 -65.19 -40.62 -13.83
CA LYS A 8 -66.21 -41.07 -14.77
C LYS A 8 -67.28 -39.99 -14.83
N ILE A 9 -67.14 -39.07 -15.78
CA ILE A 9 -68.22 -38.14 -16.12
C ILE A 9 -69.38 -39.00 -16.62
N GLY A 10 -70.51 -38.88 -15.91
CA GLY A 10 -71.70 -39.69 -16.14
C GLY A 10 -72.19 -39.58 -17.57
N ILE A 11 -72.64 -40.71 -18.12
CA ILE A 11 -73.44 -40.74 -19.34
C ILE A 11 -74.74 -40.03 -19.02
N ALA A 12 -74.81 -38.73 -19.31
CA ALA A 12 -76.06 -38.01 -19.32
C ALA A 12 -76.95 -38.67 -20.37
N LYS A 13 -78.11 -39.15 -19.92
CA LYS A 13 -79.16 -39.73 -20.75
C LYS A 13 -79.52 -38.70 -21.82
N LEU A 14 -79.33 -39.03 -23.11
CA LEU A 14 -79.77 -38.18 -24.21
C LEU A 14 -81.27 -37.89 -24.02
N PRO A 15 -81.74 -36.64 -24.09
CA PRO A 15 -83.17 -36.37 -24.13
C PRO A 15 -83.76 -36.94 -25.43
N ASP A 16 -84.95 -37.53 -25.34
CA ASP A 16 -85.68 -38.06 -26.49
C ASP A 16 -85.87 -36.95 -27.55
N ALA A 17 -85.61 -37.30 -28.81
CA ALA A 17 -85.68 -36.37 -29.92
C ALA A 17 -87.12 -35.86 -30.10
N MET A 18 -87.36 -34.59 -29.77
CA MET A 18 -88.57 -33.89 -30.19
C MET A 18 -88.45 -33.56 -31.69
N PRO A 19 -89.44 -33.93 -32.53
CA PRO A 19 -89.37 -33.63 -33.95
C PRO A 19 -89.68 -32.15 -34.19
N GLY A 20 -88.78 -31.45 -34.89
CA GLY A 20 -89.07 -30.14 -35.48
C GLY A 20 -88.41 -28.90 -34.85
N ILE A 21 -87.22 -29.03 -34.25
CA ILE A 21 -86.37 -27.86 -33.97
C ILE A 21 -85.14 -27.97 -34.87
N ASP A 22 -85.07 -27.10 -35.88
CA ASP A 22 -83.87 -26.90 -36.68
C ASP A 22 -82.74 -26.46 -35.74
N PHE A 23 -81.78 -27.35 -35.51
CA PHE A 23 -80.52 -26.97 -34.92
C PHE A 23 -79.78 -26.14 -35.97
N ASP A 24 -79.80 -24.81 -35.83
CA ASP A 24 -78.83 -23.95 -36.51
C ASP A 24 -77.43 -24.45 -36.11
N ILE A 25 -76.77 -25.10 -37.06
CA ILE A 25 -75.39 -25.53 -36.93
C ILE A 25 -74.60 -24.25 -36.62
N PRO A 26 -73.84 -24.17 -35.51
CA PRO A 26 -72.98 -23.02 -35.29
C PRO A 26 -72.05 -22.92 -36.50
N VAL A 27 -72.19 -21.83 -37.26
CA VAL A 27 -71.31 -21.52 -38.39
C VAL A 27 -69.90 -21.45 -37.81
N ILE A 28 -69.14 -22.54 -37.95
CA ILE A 28 -67.70 -22.52 -37.73
C ILE A 28 -67.21 -21.46 -38.72
N PRO A 29 -66.58 -20.36 -38.26
CA PRO A 29 -66.01 -19.38 -39.16
C PRO A 29 -65.08 -20.13 -40.11
N GLN A 30 -65.48 -20.25 -41.37
CA GLN A 30 -64.60 -20.76 -42.40
C GLN A 30 -63.55 -19.65 -42.56
N LEU A 31 -62.33 -19.91 -42.08
CA LEU A 31 -61.20 -19.03 -42.34
C LEU A 31 -61.19 -18.76 -43.84
N SER A 32 -61.26 -17.47 -44.19
CA SER A 32 -61.14 -17.04 -45.57
C SER A 32 -59.80 -17.52 -46.14
N THR A 33 -59.72 -17.66 -47.46
CA THR A 33 -58.50 -18.13 -48.13
C THR A 33 -57.29 -17.26 -47.78
N ASP A 34 -57.52 -15.97 -47.58
CA ASP A 34 -56.52 -14.99 -47.13
C ASP A 34 -56.05 -15.24 -45.68
N GLU A 35 -56.95 -15.66 -44.79
CA GLU A 35 -56.59 -16.00 -43.40
C GLU A 35 -55.82 -17.33 -43.31
N ILE A 36 -56.12 -18.30 -44.19
CA ILE A 36 -55.36 -19.56 -44.30
C ILE A 36 -53.95 -19.26 -44.81
N GLN A 37 -53.81 -18.47 -45.88
CA GLN A 37 -52.50 -18.05 -46.40
C GLN A 37 -51.69 -17.27 -45.35
N ALA A 38 -52.32 -16.33 -44.64
CA ALA A 38 -51.66 -15.58 -43.57
C ALA A 38 -51.23 -16.49 -42.39
N GLN A 39 -51.97 -17.57 -42.11
CA GLN A 39 -51.58 -18.56 -41.11
C GLN A 39 -50.40 -19.41 -41.58
N GLU A 40 -50.41 -19.88 -42.83
CA GLU A 40 -49.30 -20.63 -43.44
C GLU A 40 -48.00 -19.80 -43.47
N GLU A 41 -48.09 -18.51 -43.79
CA GLU A 41 -46.95 -17.58 -43.75
C GLU A 41 -46.41 -17.39 -42.32
N ARG A 42 -47.29 -17.29 -41.31
CA ARG A 42 -46.89 -17.20 -39.90
C ARG A 42 -46.24 -18.49 -39.41
N ASP A 43 -46.77 -19.64 -39.82
CA ASP A 43 -46.21 -20.95 -39.45
C ASP A 43 -44.83 -21.15 -40.09
N LEU A 44 -44.66 -20.78 -41.37
CA LEU A 44 -43.37 -20.76 -42.05
C LEU A 44 -42.39 -19.81 -41.35
N LEU A 45 -42.82 -18.60 -40.98
CA LEU A 45 -42.01 -17.64 -40.26
C LEU A 45 -41.53 -18.20 -38.91
N ASN A 46 -42.42 -18.83 -38.13
CA ASN A 46 -42.06 -19.45 -36.86
C ASN A 46 -41.07 -20.61 -37.05
N GLN A 47 -41.21 -21.38 -38.13
CA GLN A 47 -40.29 -22.47 -38.46
C GLN A 47 -38.90 -21.94 -38.83
N LEU A 48 -38.84 -20.91 -39.68
CA LEU A 48 -37.60 -20.24 -40.06
C LEU A 48 -36.93 -19.54 -38.86
N LEU A 49 -37.71 -18.92 -37.97
CA LEU A 49 -37.22 -18.36 -36.72
C LEU A 49 -36.58 -19.43 -35.83
N GLY A 50 -37.25 -20.59 -35.68
CA GLY A 50 -36.70 -21.72 -34.94
C GLY A 50 -35.40 -22.27 -35.56
N GLN A 51 -35.34 -22.37 -36.89
CA GLN A 51 -34.11 -22.76 -37.61
C GLN A 51 -32.98 -21.76 -37.39
N ALA A 52 -33.27 -20.46 -37.45
CA ALA A 52 -32.29 -19.41 -37.19
C ALA A 52 -31.77 -19.45 -35.74
N GLN A 53 -32.66 -19.63 -34.76
CA GLN A 53 -32.29 -19.79 -33.35
C GLN A 53 -31.42 -21.05 -33.12
N MET A 54 -31.75 -22.16 -33.77
CA MET A 54 -30.93 -23.38 -33.71
C MET A 54 -29.54 -23.17 -34.33
N ALA A 55 -29.46 -22.51 -35.49
CA ALA A 55 -28.20 -22.20 -36.14
C ALA A 55 -27.30 -21.29 -35.26
N GLU A 56 -27.89 -20.29 -34.60
CA GLU A 56 -27.19 -19.44 -33.65
C GLU A 56 -26.66 -20.22 -32.44
N ALA A 57 -27.49 -21.04 -31.82
CA ALA A 57 -27.11 -21.87 -30.67
C ALA A 57 -25.97 -22.85 -31.04
N PHE A 58 -26.06 -23.48 -32.21
CA PHE A 58 -25.01 -24.34 -32.73
C PHE A 58 -23.70 -23.58 -32.96
N GLY A 59 -23.76 -22.36 -33.50
CA GLY A 59 -22.59 -21.50 -33.69
C GLY A 59 -21.87 -21.21 -32.37
N LYS A 60 -22.62 -20.83 -31.33
CA LYS A 60 -22.06 -20.54 -29.98
C LYS A 60 -21.42 -21.78 -29.35
N PHE A 61 -22.10 -22.92 -29.39
CA PHE A 61 -21.56 -24.18 -28.88
C PHE A 61 -20.29 -24.61 -29.65
N SER A 62 -20.34 -24.54 -30.98
CA SER A 62 -19.21 -24.88 -31.84
C SER A 62 -17.98 -23.99 -31.55
N GLN A 63 -18.20 -22.72 -31.22
CA GLN A 63 -17.13 -21.79 -30.88
C GLN A 63 -16.39 -22.16 -29.56
N THR A 64 -17.11 -22.65 -28.55
CA THR A 64 -16.48 -23.11 -27.31
C THR A 64 -15.66 -24.38 -27.54
N VAL A 65 -16.24 -25.35 -28.27
CA VAL A 65 -15.54 -26.58 -28.69
C VAL A 65 -14.30 -26.24 -29.52
N TRP A 66 -14.43 -25.32 -30.47
CA TRP A 66 -13.33 -24.80 -31.28
C TRP A 66 -12.20 -24.27 -30.41
N SER A 67 -12.52 -23.40 -29.45
CA SER A 67 -11.55 -22.82 -28.52
C SER A 67 -10.84 -23.90 -27.70
N SER A 68 -11.58 -24.92 -27.26
CA SER A 68 -11.05 -26.08 -26.53
C SER A 68 -10.07 -26.91 -27.37
N LYS A 69 -10.41 -27.18 -28.64
CA LYS A 69 -9.51 -27.88 -29.57
C LYS A 69 -8.28 -27.06 -29.92
N LEU A 70 -8.43 -25.75 -30.12
CA LEU A 70 -7.29 -24.86 -30.34
C LEU A 70 -6.35 -24.84 -29.14
N ALA A 71 -6.88 -24.76 -27.92
CA ALA A 71 -6.09 -24.83 -26.70
C ALA A 71 -5.31 -26.15 -26.62
N TYR A 72 -5.99 -27.28 -26.86
CA TYR A 72 -5.36 -28.61 -26.88
C TYR A 72 -4.24 -28.73 -27.92
N VAL A 73 -4.47 -28.27 -29.15
CA VAL A 73 -3.45 -28.26 -30.22
C VAL A 73 -2.25 -27.41 -29.83
N LYS A 74 -2.50 -26.24 -29.23
CA LYS A 74 -1.45 -25.29 -28.86
C LYS A 74 -0.61 -25.80 -27.69
N GLU A 75 -1.23 -26.38 -26.68
CA GLU A 75 -0.57 -26.93 -25.49
C GLU A 75 0.30 -28.14 -25.82
N ASN A 76 -0.20 -29.04 -26.66
CA ASN A 76 0.53 -30.23 -27.10
C ASN A 76 1.45 -29.97 -28.29
N LYS A 77 1.53 -28.72 -28.78
CA LYS A 77 2.32 -28.31 -29.95
C LYS A 77 2.03 -29.15 -31.21
N LEU A 78 0.81 -29.66 -31.37
CA LEU A 78 0.44 -30.56 -32.49
C LEU A 78 0.57 -29.87 -33.86
N TYR A 79 0.54 -28.53 -33.89
CA TYR A 79 0.80 -27.74 -35.10
C TYR A 79 2.19 -28.00 -35.69
N GLN A 80 3.17 -28.47 -34.91
CA GLN A 80 4.51 -28.80 -35.40
C GLN A 80 4.51 -30.03 -36.31
N CYS A 81 3.52 -30.92 -36.19
CA CYS A 81 3.34 -32.07 -37.08
C CYS A 81 2.99 -31.68 -38.52
N LEU A 82 2.77 -30.39 -38.78
CA LEU A 82 2.61 -29.84 -40.12
C LEU A 82 3.93 -29.55 -40.83
N LYS A 83 5.06 -29.56 -40.12
CA LYS A 83 6.37 -29.28 -40.70
C LYS A 83 6.66 -30.25 -41.84
N GLY A 84 7.02 -29.72 -43.00
CA GLY A 84 7.34 -30.50 -44.20
C GLY A 84 6.12 -31.00 -45.00
N LYS A 85 4.90 -30.60 -44.61
CA LYS A 85 3.69 -30.83 -45.42
C LYS A 85 3.46 -29.64 -46.35
N THR A 86 2.85 -29.90 -47.50
CA THR A 86 2.46 -28.87 -48.46
C THR A 86 1.09 -28.28 -48.09
N ALA A 87 1.03 -26.95 -48.05
CA ALA A 87 -0.20 -26.20 -47.89
C ALA A 87 -1.03 -26.18 -49.20
N PRO A 88 -2.32 -25.79 -49.16
CA PRO A 88 -3.18 -25.70 -50.34
C PRO A 88 -2.66 -24.78 -51.45
N ASN A 89 -1.78 -23.83 -51.12
CA ASN A 89 -1.11 -22.93 -52.05
C ASN A 89 0.19 -23.50 -52.65
N GLY A 90 0.54 -24.76 -52.34
CA GLY A 90 1.75 -25.43 -52.81
C GLY A 90 3.04 -25.09 -52.05
N LEU A 91 2.98 -24.22 -51.04
CA LEU A 91 4.15 -23.90 -50.20
C LEU A 91 4.35 -24.95 -49.10
N GLU A 92 5.61 -25.22 -48.76
CA GLU A 92 5.94 -26.10 -47.64
C GLU A 92 5.71 -25.39 -46.30
N LEU A 93 5.05 -26.06 -45.36
CA LEU A 93 4.74 -25.54 -44.03
C LEU A 93 5.95 -25.68 -43.11
N SER A 94 6.27 -24.61 -42.38
CA SER A 94 7.33 -24.59 -41.37
C SER A 94 6.90 -25.21 -40.03
N GLY A 95 5.60 -25.44 -39.82
CA GLY A 95 5.03 -26.04 -38.61
C GLY A 95 4.85 -25.05 -37.48
N THR A 96 4.48 -23.81 -37.80
CA THR A 96 4.26 -22.74 -36.81
C THR A 96 2.80 -22.62 -36.39
N TRP A 97 2.56 -21.99 -35.23
CA TRP A 97 1.20 -21.70 -34.76
C TRP A 97 0.44 -20.79 -35.73
N VAL A 98 1.12 -19.79 -36.29
CA VAL A 98 0.54 -18.83 -37.23
C VAL A 98 0.09 -19.53 -38.52
N GLU A 99 0.91 -20.42 -39.07
CA GLU A 99 0.52 -21.22 -40.24
C GLU A 99 -0.68 -22.11 -39.96
N PHE A 100 -0.74 -22.76 -38.80
CA PHE A 100 -1.89 -23.56 -38.41
C PHE A 100 -3.17 -22.72 -38.33
N CYS A 101 -3.12 -21.53 -37.73
CA CYS A 101 -4.26 -20.61 -37.70
C CYS A 101 -4.66 -20.15 -39.11
N ASN A 102 -3.70 -19.84 -39.97
CA ASN A 102 -3.95 -19.43 -41.35
C ASN A 102 -4.64 -20.54 -42.17
N LEU A 103 -4.25 -21.81 -41.98
CA LEU A 103 -4.93 -22.96 -42.62
C LEU A 103 -6.39 -23.10 -42.19
N LEU A 104 -6.70 -22.69 -40.96
CA LEU A 104 -8.05 -22.65 -40.40
C LEU A 104 -8.85 -21.40 -40.79
N GLY A 105 -8.24 -20.46 -41.53
CA GLY A 105 -8.89 -19.21 -41.95
C GLY A 105 -9.08 -18.20 -40.82
N VAL A 106 -8.33 -18.31 -39.73
CA VAL A 106 -8.39 -17.39 -38.57
C VAL A 106 -7.02 -16.77 -38.30
N SER A 107 -7.00 -15.54 -37.79
CA SER A 107 -5.74 -14.97 -37.32
C SER A 107 -5.28 -15.66 -36.03
N ASP A 108 -3.96 -15.71 -35.84
CA ASP A 108 -3.35 -16.21 -34.61
C ASP A 108 -3.79 -15.38 -33.41
N GLU A 109 -3.92 -14.06 -33.56
CA GLU A 109 -4.42 -13.16 -32.52
C GLU A 109 -5.84 -13.54 -32.07
N LYS A 110 -6.74 -13.81 -33.03
CA LYS A 110 -8.11 -14.25 -32.72
C LYS A 110 -8.11 -15.60 -31.99
N ALA A 111 -7.37 -16.57 -32.52
CA ALA A 111 -7.23 -17.88 -31.90
C ALA A 111 -6.66 -17.79 -30.47
N ASN A 112 -5.70 -16.90 -30.23
CA ASN A 112 -5.11 -16.66 -28.92
C ASN A 112 -6.10 -16.01 -27.96
N GLN A 113 -6.92 -15.06 -28.42
CA GLN A 113 -7.97 -14.44 -27.61
C GLN A 113 -9.03 -15.46 -27.20
N ASP A 114 -9.41 -16.36 -28.10
CA ASP A 114 -10.40 -17.42 -27.84
C ASP A 114 -9.87 -18.41 -26.77
N ILE A 115 -8.62 -18.85 -26.91
CA ILE A 115 -7.93 -19.67 -25.89
C ILE A 115 -7.83 -18.92 -24.55
N ALA A 116 -7.50 -17.63 -24.57
CA ALA A 116 -7.39 -16.84 -23.35
C ALA A 116 -8.73 -16.69 -22.62
N ASN A 117 -9.82 -16.45 -23.36
CA ASN A 117 -11.17 -16.42 -22.80
C ASN A 117 -11.53 -17.78 -22.18
N LEU A 118 -11.29 -18.88 -22.89
CA LEU A 118 -11.54 -20.24 -22.39
C LEU A 118 -10.76 -20.53 -21.10
N ARG A 119 -9.46 -20.20 -21.05
CA ARG A 119 -8.63 -20.44 -19.86
C ARG A 119 -9.04 -19.57 -18.67
N THR A 120 -9.54 -18.37 -18.92
CA THR A 120 -9.90 -17.43 -17.85
C THR A 120 -11.25 -17.81 -17.22
N PHE A 121 -12.26 -18.11 -18.05
CA PHE A 121 -13.63 -18.31 -17.57
C PHE A 121 -14.02 -19.79 -17.43
N GLY A 122 -13.34 -20.69 -18.15
CA GLY A 122 -13.76 -22.08 -18.29
C GLY A 122 -14.83 -22.27 -19.38
N GLU A 123 -15.02 -23.52 -19.80
CA GLU A 123 -15.91 -23.92 -20.90
C GLU A 123 -17.38 -23.57 -20.62
N GLU A 124 -17.89 -23.98 -19.46
CA GLU A 124 -19.30 -23.80 -19.06
C GLU A 124 -19.69 -22.33 -18.93
N ALA A 125 -18.88 -21.53 -18.24
CA ALA A 125 -19.17 -20.11 -18.05
C ALA A 125 -19.02 -19.33 -19.36
N LEU A 126 -18.02 -19.66 -20.19
CA LEU A 126 -17.86 -19.02 -21.51
C LEU A 126 -19.04 -19.33 -22.43
N GLU A 127 -19.54 -20.58 -22.43
CA GLU A 127 -20.74 -20.95 -23.18
C GLU A 127 -21.97 -20.19 -22.69
N SER A 128 -22.17 -20.10 -21.37
CA SER A 128 -23.28 -19.32 -20.80
C SER A 128 -23.19 -17.83 -21.14
N MET A 129 -22.00 -17.23 -21.00
CA MET A 129 -21.73 -15.84 -21.40
C MET A 129 -22.02 -15.63 -22.88
N SER A 130 -21.58 -16.53 -23.75
CA SER A 130 -21.88 -16.48 -25.18
C SER A 130 -23.38 -16.62 -25.47
N ARG A 131 -24.09 -17.50 -24.75
CA ARG A 131 -25.54 -17.70 -24.86
C ARG A 131 -26.30 -16.42 -24.49
N MET A 132 -25.89 -15.76 -23.41
CA MET A 132 -26.39 -14.45 -22.96
C MET A 132 -26.01 -13.28 -23.90
N GLY A 133 -25.17 -13.53 -24.90
CA GLY A 133 -24.73 -12.51 -25.85
C GLY A 133 -23.73 -11.52 -25.25
N ILE A 134 -22.91 -11.98 -24.29
CA ILE A 134 -21.72 -11.25 -23.83
C ILE A 134 -20.68 -11.32 -24.95
N GLY A 135 -20.26 -10.15 -25.43
CA GLY A 135 -19.33 -10.03 -26.55
C GLY A 135 -17.87 -10.05 -26.14
N TYR A 136 -16.98 -9.97 -27.15
CA TYR A 136 -15.54 -9.91 -26.93
C TYR A 136 -15.08 -8.68 -26.17
N ARG A 137 -15.82 -7.57 -26.24
CA ARG A 137 -15.47 -6.33 -25.57
C ARG A 137 -15.61 -6.49 -24.05
N GLU A 138 -16.73 -7.06 -23.63
CA GLU A 138 -17.06 -7.36 -22.25
C GLU A 138 -16.10 -8.41 -21.69
N LEU A 139 -15.90 -9.53 -22.42
CA LEU A 139 -14.94 -10.58 -22.02
C LEU A 139 -13.51 -10.02 -21.84
N ARG A 140 -13.09 -9.07 -22.68
CA ARG A 140 -11.79 -8.39 -22.52
C ARG A 140 -11.71 -7.57 -21.24
N GLN A 141 -12.78 -6.92 -20.82
CA GLN A 141 -12.82 -6.18 -19.57
C GLN A 141 -12.81 -7.14 -18.38
N PHE A 142 -13.63 -8.19 -18.43
CA PHE A 142 -13.72 -9.19 -17.36
C PHE A 142 -12.38 -9.90 -17.14
N ARG A 143 -11.60 -10.16 -18.21
CA ARG A 143 -10.24 -10.73 -18.08
C ARG A 143 -9.25 -9.82 -17.33
N LYS A 144 -9.48 -8.51 -17.30
CA LYS A 144 -8.60 -7.56 -16.59
C LYS A 144 -8.93 -7.45 -15.09
N LEU A 145 -10.04 -8.02 -14.66
CA LEU A 145 -10.42 -8.05 -13.25
C LEU A 145 -9.51 -9.00 -12.45
N PRO A 146 -9.35 -8.76 -11.13
CA PRO A 146 -8.65 -9.67 -10.23
C PRO A 146 -9.27 -11.07 -10.20
N ASP A 147 -8.50 -12.08 -9.78
CA ASP A 147 -8.95 -13.48 -9.72
C ASP A 147 -10.27 -13.66 -8.96
N ASP A 148 -10.40 -13.04 -7.79
CA ASP A 148 -11.60 -13.14 -6.96
C ASP A 148 -12.84 -12.56 -7.66
N SER A 149 -12.68 -11.39 -8.29
CA SER A 149 -13.73 -10.74 -9.07
C SER A 149 -14.13 -11.56 -10.31
N ARG A 150 -13.16 -12.20 -10.97
CA ARG A 150 -13.45 -13.10 -12.10
C ARG A 150 -14.22 -14.33 -11.66
N ASN A 151 -13.86 -14.93 -10.53
CA ASN A 151 -14.55 -16.09 -9.99
C ASN A 151 -16.00 -15.77 -9.62
N ALA A 152 -16.25 -14.58 -9.05
CA ALA A 152 -17.62 -14.11 -8.80
C ALA A 152 -18.44 -13.99 -10.09
N LEU A 153 -17.86 -13.45 -11.16
CA LEU A 153 -18.52 -13.35 -12.47
C LEU A 153 -18.77 -14.72 -13.11
N ILE A 154 -17.86 -15.68 -12.95
CA ILE A 154 -18.02 -17.06 -13.44
C ILE A 154 -19.23 -17.72 -12.77
N GLU A 155 -19.41 -17.51 -11.47
CA GLU A 155 -20.51 -18.11 -10.73
C GLU A 155 -21.87 -17.51 -11.11
N VAL A 156 -21.95 -16.19 -11.28
CA VAL A 156 -23.18 -15.54 -11.80
C VAL A 156 -23.43 -15.95 -13.24
N ALA A 157 -22.38 -16.11 -14.06
CA ALA A 157 -22.53 -16.55 -15.44
C ALA A 157 -23.19 -17.91 -15.56
N ARG A 158 -22.91 -18.85 -14.65
CA ARG A 158 -23.56 -20.17 -14.62
C ARG A 158 -25.07 -20.09 -14.37
N GLN A 159 -25.53 -19.06 -13.67
CA GLN A 159 -26.95 -18.85 -13.38
C GLN A 159 -27.72 -18.35 -14.62
N GLY A 160 -27.01 -17.83 -15.63
CA GLY A 160 -27.59 -17.47 -16.93
C GLY A 160 -28.36 -16.15 -16.95
N ASP A 161 -28.17 -15.30 -15.94
CA ASP A 161 -28.75 -13.95 -15.89
C ASP A 161 -27.74 -12.91 -16.41
N LYS A 162 -28.08 -12.31 -17.56
CA LYS A 162 -27.24 -11.32 -18.24
C LYS A 162 -27.21 -10.00 -17.48
N GLU A 163 -28.34 -9.56 -16.95
CA GLU A 163 -28.49 -8.24 -16.33
C GLU A 163 -27.67 -8.20 -15.03
N SER A 164 -27.91 -9.19 -14.16
CA SER A 164 -27.14 -9.37 -12.93
C SER A 164 -25.63 -9.49 -13.18
N LEU A 165 -25.21 -10.16 -14.25
CA LEU A 165 -23.80 -10.29 -14.60
C LEU A 165 -23.16 -8.97 -15.03
N LEU A 166 -23.87 -8.18 -15.83
CA LEU A 166 -23.39 -6.88 -16.28
C LEU A 166 -23.32 -5.89 -15.12
N ASP A 167 -24.35 -5.84 -14.27
CA ASP A 167 -24.37 -4.97 -13.09
C ASP A 167 -23.23 -5.29 -12.12
N LEU A 168 -23.02 -6.58 -11.82
CA LEU A 168 -21.90 -7.01 -10.97
C LEU A 168 -20.55 -6.64 -11.61
N ALA A 169 -20.41 -6.83 -12.92
CA ALA A 169 -19.17 -6.49 -13.60
C ALA A 169 -18.90 -4.98 -13.58
N GLU A 170 -19.92 -4.15 -13.77
CA GLU A 170 -19.82 -2.69 -13.70
C GLU A 170 -19.40 -2.24 -12.30
N GLU A 171 -20.02 -2.78 -11.25
CA GLU A 171 -19.65 -2.49 -9.85
C GLU A 171 -18.19 -2.87 -9.57
N LEU A 172 -17.76 -4.07 -9.98
CA LEU A 172 -16.40 -4.55 -9.76
C LEU A 172 -15.37 -3.72 -10.52
N ILE A 173 -15.67 -3.31 -11.75
CA ILE A 173 -14.80 -2.43 -12.56
C ILE A 173 -14.71 -1.05 -11.91
N ALA A 174 -15.82 -0.47 -11.48
CA ALA A 174 -15.86 0.83 -10.80
C ALA A 174 -15.02 0.79 -9.51
N ARG A 175 -15.25 -0.20 -8.66
CA ARG A 175 -14.49 -0.41 -7.43
C ARG A 175 -12.98 -0.58 -7.70
N GLN A 176 -12.61 -1.37 -8.72
CA GLN A 176 -11.21 -1.55 -9.06
C GLN A 176 -10.55 -0.24 -9.53
N ASN A 177 -11.27 0.60 -10.28
CA ASN A 177 -10.77 1.89 -10.72
C ASN A 177 -10.59 2.84 -9.54
N GLU A 178 -11.56 2.91 -8.62
CA GLU A 178 -11.44 3.69 -7.39
C GLU A 178 -10.26 3.22 -6.51
N GLU A 179 -10.09 1.90 -6.34
CA GLU A 179 -8.98 1.35 -5.57
C GLU A 179 -7.63 1.68 -6.22
N LYS A 180 -7.53 1.63 -7.56
CA LYS A 180 -6.33 2.05 -8.29
C LYS A 180 -6.03 3.53 -8.12
N GLU A 181 -7.05 4.39 -8.20
CA GLU A 181 -6.87 5.83 -7.98
C GLU A 181 -6.42 6.14 -6.56
N LYS A 182 -7.04 5.50 -5.55
CA LYS A 182 -6.62 5.64 -4.14
C LYS A 182 -5.19 5.17 -3.92
N LEU A 183 -4.80 4.02 -4.49
CA LEU A 183 -3.43 3.52 -4.40
C LEU A 183 -2.43 4.43 -5.12
N ALA A 184 -2.80 4.98 -6.28
CA ALA A 184 -1.95 5.93 -7.01
C ALA A 184 -1.73 7.22 -6.21
N GLN A 185 -2.79 7.74 -5.56
CA GLN A 185 -2.68 8.90 -4.66
C GLN A 185 -1.80 8.59 -3.45
N GLN A 186 -2.01 7.45 -2.79
CA GLN A 186 -1.18 7.04 -1.65
C GLN A 186 0.30 6.88 -2.04
N LEU A 187 0.59 6.33 -3.22
CA LEU A 187 1.97 6.22 -3.70
C LEU A 187 2.57 7.60 -3.94
N ALA A 188 1.84 8.51 -4.60
CA ALA A 188 2.32 9.87 -4.83
C ALA A 188 2.60 10.62 -3.51
N ASP A 189 1.69 10.52 -2.54
CA ASP A 189 1.86 11.13 -1.21
C ASP A 189 3.08 10.53 -0.49
N LYS A 190 3.26 9.20 -0.55
CA LYS A 190 4.41 8.54 0.06
C LYS A 190 5.73 8.90 -0.60
N GLU A 191 5.75 9.03 -1.92
CA GLU A 191 6.93 9.49 -2.66
C GLU A 191 7.29 10.93 -2.27
N ALA A 192 6.30 11.83 -2.17
CA ALA A 192 6.50 13.21 -1.72
C ALA A 192 7.02 13.27 -0.27
N ASP A 193 6.45 12.50 0.64
CA ASP A 193 6.90 12.40 2.04
C ASP A 193 8.34 11.89 2.14
N LEU A 194 8.67 10.88 1.34
CA LEU A 194 10.00 10.27 1.32
C LEU A 194 11.03 11.29 0.80
N GLU A 195 10.71 12.00 -0.26
CA GLU A 195 11.58 13.04 -0.83
C GLU A 195 11.77 14.20 0.16
N ALA A 196 10.71 14.67 0.81
CA ALA A 196 10.80 15.68 1.88
C ALA A 196 11.62 15.17 3.09
N SER A 197 11.53 13.88 3.42
CA SER A 197 12.37 13.28 4.47
C SER A 197 13.83 13.19 4.06
N ARG A 198 14.14 12.89 2.79
CA ARG A 198 15.51 12.86 2.26
C ARG A 198 16.13 14.25 2.28
N GLN A 199 15.39 15.27 1.86
CA GLN A 199 15.84 16.66 1.91
C GLN A 199 16.17 17.08 3.34
N ARG A 200 15.26 16.85 4.30
CA ARG A 200 15.53 17.11 5.72
C ARG A 200 16.76 16.37 6.24
N ALA A 201 16.95 15.11 5.85
CA ALA A 201 18.14 14.35 6.26
C ALA A 201 19.43 14.93 5.65
N ALA A 202 19.39 15.39 4.39
CA ALA A 202 20.51 16.06 3.75
C ALA A 202 20.84 17.40 4.43
N ASP A 203 19.83 18.22 4.72
CA ASP A 203 19.99 19.50 5.42
C ASP A 203 20.57 19.32 6.82
N LEU A 204 20.05 18.35 7.58
CA LEU A 204 20.57 18.03 8.92
C LEU A 204 22.01 17.51 8.85
N LYS A 205 22.35 16.71 7.83
CA LYS A 205 23.71 16.24 7.63
C LYS A 205 24.66 17.40 7.32
N ALA A 206 24.27 18.31 6.41
CA ALA A 206 25.06 19.49 6.09
C ALA A 206 25.27 20.39 7.31
N ALA A 207 24.23 20.64 8.09
CA ALA A 207 24.33 21.42 9.33
C ALA A 207 25.22 20.74 10.38
N ARG A 208 25.14 19.42 10.49
CA ARG A 208 26.01 18.63 11.37
C ARG A 208 27.46 18.70 10.94
N ASP A 209 27.75 18.57 9.64
CA ASP A 209 29.10 18.66 9.09
C ASP A 209 29.67 20.07 9.35
N GLU A 210 28.87 21.14 9.15
CA GLU A 210 29.27 22.52 9.45
C GLU A 210 29.58 22.73 10.96
N LEU A 211 28.77 22.14 11.85
CA LEU A 211 29.01 22.22 13.30
C LEU A 211 30.26 21.42 13.71
N GLU A 212 30.51 20.28 13.09
CA GLU A 212 31.74 19.50 13.30
C GLU A 212 32.98 20.29 12.85
N ASP A 213 32.92 20.96 11.71
CA ASP A 213 34.00 21.83 11.22
C ASP A 213 34.25 23.01 12.16
N LYS A 214 33.20 23.68 12.64
CA LYS A 214 33.34 24.78 13.64
C LYS A 214 33.92 24.29 14.95
N LEU A 215 33.46 23.14 15.45
CA LEU A 215 33.99 22.54 16.67
C LEU A 215 35.46 22.13 16.49
N HIS A 216 35.82 21.59 15.33
CA HIS A 216 37.20 21.27 14.99
C HIS A 216 38.04 22.56 14.97
N GLU A 217 37.59 23.60 14.28
CA GLU A 217 38.27 24.90 14.25
C GLU A 217 38.47 25.45 15.67
N GLU A 218 37.45 25.45 16.53
CA GLU A 218 37.57 25.88 17.92
C GLU A 218 38.54 25.04 18.75
N ARG A 219 38.58 23.72 18.55
CA ARG A 219 39.51 22.83 19.27
C ARG A 219 40.97 23.02 18.87
N PHE A 220 41.22 23.39 17.62
CA PHE A 220 42.57 23.55 17.06
C PHE A 220 43.01 25.01 16.90
N LYS A 221 42.19 25.98 17.35
CA LYS A 221 42.66 27.34 17.59
C LYS A 221 43.85 27.26 18.56
N PRO A 222 45.03 27.79 18.19
CA PRO A 222 46.16 27.83 19.09
C PRO A 222 45.75 28.65 20.30
N ILE A 223 45.59 27.98 21.45
CA ILE A 223 45.40 28.65 22.73
C ILE A 223 46.63 29.53 22.91
N THR A 224 46.43 30.83 22.98
CA THR A 224 47.54 31.74 23.28
C THR A 224 48.02 31.49 24.70
N ASP A 225 49.32 31.69 24.97
CA ASP A 225 49.87 31.48 26.33
C ASP A 225 49.11 32.28 27.40
N ASN A 226 48.52 33.42 27.02
CA ASN A 226 47.67 34.25 27.87
C ASN A 226 46.29 33.60 28.16
N GLU A 227 45.63 33.01 27.17
CA GLU A 227 44.34 32.32 27.37
C GLU A 227 44.48 31.05 28.22
N LEU A 228 45.61 30.34 28.10
CA LEU A 228 45.93 29.21 28.97
C LEU A 228 46.10 29.68 30.42
N ALA A 229 46.83 30.77 30.62
CA ALA A 229 47.06 31.36 31.94
C ALA A 229 45.75 31.84 32.59
N GLU A 230 44.87 32.52 31.83
CA GLU A 230 43.53 32.93 32.29
C GLU A 230 42.67 31.74 32.70
N ARG A 231 42.66 30.68 31.90
CA ARG A 231 41.92 29.45 32.26
C ARG A 231 42.44 28.83 33.55
N THR A 232 43.76 28.74 33.73
CA THR A 232 44.36 28.22 34.97
C THR A 232 44.01 29.10 36.18
N ARG A 233 43.97 30.42 36.03
CA ARG A 233 43.55 31.36 37.09
C ARG A 233 42.07 31.18 37.47
N LEU A 234 41.18 31.00 36.50
CA LEU A 234 39.76 30.75 36.73
C LEU A 234 39.53 29.39 37.42
N GLU A 235 40.23 28.33 37.00
CA GLU A 235 40.18 27.02 37.65
C GLU A 235 40.67 27.10 39.11
N ALA A 236 41.79 27.77 39.37
CA ALA A 236 42.30 28.00 40.72
C ALA A 236 41.32 28.80 41.59
N THR A 237 40.68 29.83 41.03
CA THR A 237 39.69 30.66 41.71
C THR A 237 38.42 29.86 42.05
N SER A 238 37.98 28.99 41.14
CA SER A 238 36.83 28.10 41.35
C SER A 238 37.10 27.09 42.48
N ILE A 239 38.29 26.48 42.49
CA ILE A 239 38.73 25.56 43.54
C ILE A 239 38.77 26.30 44.89
N SER A 240 39.43 27.45 44.97
CA SER A 240 39.51 28.28 46.18
C SER A 240 38.11 28.64 46.71
N SER A 241 37.22 29.09 45.83
CA SER A 241 35.85 29.48 46.20
C SER A 241 35.01 28.29 46.67
N LYS A 242 35.29 27.08 46.18
CA LYS A 242 34.62 25.86 46.63
C LYS A 242 35.11 25.46 48.02
N ILE A 243 36.42 25.39 48.22
CA ILE A 243 37.04 25.05 49.51
C ILE A 243 36.59 26.02 50.60
N ALA A 244 36.63 27.34 50.33
CA ALA A 244 36.22 28.35 51.31
C ALA A 244 34.75 28.18 51.74
N ARG A 245 33.84 27.89 50.80
CA ARG A 245 32.42 27.67 51.11
C ARG A 245 32.18 26.40 51.91
N GLU A 246 32.80 25.30 51.49
CA GLU A 246 32.66 24.01 52.17
C GLU A 246 33.24 24.08 53.58
N LEU A 247 34.44 24.62 53.74
CA LEU A 247 35.11 24.81 55.02
C LEU A 247 34.28 25.71 55.95
N MET A 248 33.88 26.89 55.48
CA MET A 248 33.10 27.83 56.29
C MET A 248 31.76 27.23 56.72
N GLY A 249 31.02 26.61 55.79
CA GLY A 249 29.72 26.03 56.08
C GLY A 249 29.80 24.84 57.03
N ALA A 250 30.74 23.91 56.80
CA ALA A 250 30.89 22.72 57.63
C ALA A 250 31.40 23.07 59.05
N LEU A 251 32.39 23.96 59.15
CA LEU A 251 32.97 24.34 60.44
C LEU A 251 31.99 25.16 61.27
N GLN A 252 31.27 26.11 60.67
CA GLN A 252 30.23 26.88 61.38
C GLN A 252 29.10 26.00 61.87
N ALA A 253 28.62 25.05 61.05
CA ALA A 253 27.58 24.13 61.47
C ALA A 253 28.03 23.22 62.63
N ALA A 254 29.26 22.69 62.56
CA ALA A 254 29.82 21.86 63.61
C ALA A 254 30.01 22.65 64.93
N PHE A 255 30.52 23.88 64.86
CA PHE A 255 30.71 24.72 66.03
C PHE A 255 29.37 25.18 66.64
N ALA A 256 28.36 25.46 65.81
CA ALA A 256 27.01 25.78 66.32
C ALA A 256 26.40 24.62 67.12
N GLU A 257 26.63 23.35 66.70
CA GLU A 257 26.17 22.19 67.47
C GLU A 257 26.95 22.03 68.78
N LEU A 258 28.25 22.31 68.78
CA LEU A 258 29.06 22.32 70.01
C LEU A 258 28.64 23.45 70.95
N GLU A 259 28.33 24.64 70.45
CA GLU A 259 27.81 25.75 71.27
C GLU A 259 26.46 25.39 71.89
N LYS A 260 25.58 24.75 71.13
CA LYS A 260 24.30 24.25 71.64
C LYS A 260 24.52 23.19 72.72
N ASP A 261 25.47 22.29 72.52
CA ASP A 261 25.84 21.31 73.53
C ASP A 261 26.37 21.96 74.82
N THR A 262 27.23 22.97 74.68
CA THR A 262 27.71 23.77 75.81
C THR A 262 26.54 24.42 76.55
N ALA A 263 25.53 24.92 75.85
CA ALA A 263 24.33 25.51 76.46
C ALA A 263 23.44 24.48 77.17
N ASP A 264 23.25 23.29 76.58
CA ASP A 264 22.35 22.26 77.09
C ASP A 264 22.96 21.46 78.26
N ARG A 265 24.27 21.15 78.20
CA ARG A 265 24.97 20.28 79.16
C ARG A 265 26.01 21.00 80.01
N GLY A 266 26.31 22.26 79.73
CA GLY A 266 27.27 23.08 80.49
C GLY A 266 28.75 22.73 80.27
N VAL A 267 29.09 21.95 79.24
CA VAL A 267 30.47 21.54 78.92
C VAL A 267 31.11 22.55 77.97
N ASP A 268 32.21 23.20 78.39
CA ASP A 268 32.93 24.16 77.56
C ASP A 268 33.79 23.47 76.48
N HIS A 269 33.49 23.75 75.21
CA HIS A 269 34.21 23.21 74.04
C HIS A 269 35.16 24.25 73.39
N SER A 270 35.32 25.44 73.97
CA SER A 270 36.07 26.55 73.37
C SER A 270 37.51 26.21 73.01
N SER A 271 38.20 25.47 73.88
CA SER A 271 39.58 25.03 73.64
C SER A 271 39.69 24.00 72.51
N PHE A 272 38.67 23.14 72.36
CA PHE A 272 38.61 22.15 71.30
C PHE A 272 38.35 22.81 69.94
N MET A 273 37.39 23.75 69.89
CA MET A 273 37.12 24.56 68.69
C MET A 273 38.35 25.38 68.27
N ALA A 274 39.06 25.97 69.25
CA ALA A 274 40.30 26.69 68.99
C ALA A 274 41.39 25.77 68.41
N GLY A 275 41.51 24.53 68.90
CA GLY A 275 42.44 23.52 68.37
C GLY A 275 42.20 23.22 66.89
N LEU A 276 40.94 22.99 66.50
CA LEU A 276 40.56 22.73 65.11
C LEU A 276 40.86 23.92 64.19
N VAL A 277 40.61 25.16 64.66
CA VAL A 277 40.96 26.37 63.90
C VAL A 277 42.47 26.53 63.77
N CYS A 278 43.25 26.21 64.81
CA CYS A 278 44.71 26.26 64.77
C CYS A 278 45.30 25.26 63.77
N GLU A 279 44.74 24.05 63.68
CA GLU A 279 45.17 23.03 62.72
C GLU A 279 44.95 23.51 61.27
N ILE A 280 43.75 24.01 60.95
CA ILE A 280 43.45 24.57 59.62
C ILE A 280 44.37 25.75 59.29
N ARG A 281 44.65 26.63 60.27
CA ARG A 281 45.60 27.73 60.06
C ARG A 281 47.01 27.23 59.75
N SER A 282 47.48 26.21 60.47
CA SER A 282 48.79 25.61 60.20
C SER A 282 48.88 25.05 58.78
N GLU A 283 47.83 24.37 58.30
CA GLU A 283 47.81 23.86 56.92
C GLU A 283 47.80 24.98 55.87
N LEU A 284 47.11 26.09 56.16
CA LEU A 284 47.13 27.28 55.29
C LEU A 284 48.51 27.96 55.30
N ASP A 285 49.15 28.07 56.46
CA ASP A 285 50.49 28.64 56.61
C ASP A 285 51.55 27.78 55.89
N ASP A 286 51.40 26.45 55.88
CA ASP A 286 52.24 25.54 55.09
C ASP A 286 52.10 25.80 53.59
N ILE A 287 50.87 26.08 53.11
CA ILE A 287 50.63 26.46 51.70
C ILE A 287 51.29 27.81 51.40
N VAL A 288 51.09 28.81 52.25
CA VAL A 288 51.71 30.14 52.11
C VAL A 288 53.22 30.03 52.02
N THR A 289 53.83 29.26 52.93
CA THR A 289 55.29 29.03 52.96
C THR A 289 55.78 28.28 51.73
N ARG A 290 55.06 27.23 51.30
CA ARG A 290 55.46 26.41 50.14
C ARG A 290 55.47 27.18 48.83
N PHE A 291 54.56 28.13 48.67
CA PHE A 291 54.42 28.93 47.44
C PHE A 291 55.01 30.34 47.57
N ASP A 292 55.67 30.66 48.69
CA ASP A 292 56.24 31.99 48.98
C ASP A 292 55.21 33.12 48.78
N ILE A 293 53.99 32.90 49.29
CA ILE A 293 52.88 33.83 49.12
C ILE A 293 53.09 35.03 50.06
N PRO A 294 53.10 36.28 49.56
CA PRO A 294 53.27 37.45 50.42
C PRO A 294 52.09 37.66 51.39
N ASP A 295 52.38 37.98 52.65
CA ASP A 295 51.38 38.24 53.72
C ASP A 295 50.44 39.43 53.43
N MET A 296 50.90 40.39 52.63
CA MET A 296 50.14 41.57 52.22
C MET A 296 50.41 41.82 50.74
N VAL A 297 49.37 42.15 49.98
CA VAL A 297 49.49 42.72 48.64
C VAL A 297 50.18 44.08 48.79
N THR A 298 51.50 44.07 48.81
CA THR A 298 52.32 45.27 48.92
C THR A 298 52.39 45.91 47.55
N GLU A 299 51.89 47.14 47.48
CA GLU A 299 51.93 48.09 46.35
C GLU A 299 50.90 47.88 45.21
N HIS A 300 50.24 49.00 44.87
CA HIS A 300 49.17 49.19 43.88
C HIS A 300 49.57 48.97 42.42
N THR A 301 50.60 48.17 42.15
CA THR A 301 50.96 47.83 40.77
C THR A 301 50.12 46.64 40.35
N PRO A 302 49.11 46.82 39.46
CA PRO A 302 48.37 45.68 38.92
C PRO A 302 49.38 44.68 38.34
N PRO A 303 49.20 43.37 38.61
CA PRO A 303 50.08 42.33 38.09
C PRO A 303 50.32 42.50 36.58
N ALA A 304 51.51 42.16 36.10
CA ALA A 304 51.89 42.38 34.70
C ALA A 304 50.85 41.86 33.68
N TRP A 305 50.20 40.73 33.99
CA TRP A 305 49.15 40.11 33.18
C TRP A 305 47.85 40.93 33.07
N LEU A 306 47.60 41.88 33.98
CA LEU A 306 46.45 42.80 33.94
C LEU A 306 46.70 44.02 33.03
N ASN A 307 47.96 44.30 32.68
CA ASN A 307 48.36 45.49 31.90
C ASN A 307 48.50 45.21 30.39
N GLU A 308 48.42 43.96 29.95
CA GLU A 308 48.63 43.56 28.55
C GLU A 308 47.48 43.94 27.60
N SER A 309 46.37 44.48 28.12
CA SER A 309 45.27 45.00 27.29
C SER A 309 45.60 46.30 26.53
N ASN A 310 46.80 46.86 26.68
CA ASN A 310 47.22 48.13 26.03
C ASN A 310 48.42 48.06 25.08
N ILE A 311 48.96 46.87 24.74
CA ILE A 311 50.20 46.79 23.91
C ILE A 311 49.95 46.37 22.44
N ASN A 312 48.72 46.00 22.04
CA ASN A 312 48.41 45.66 20.64
C ASN A 312 47.72 46.80 19.86
N GLY A 313 48.02 48.06 20.19
CA GLY A 313 47.40 49.24 19.59
C GLY A 313 48.38 50.28 19.07
N ASN A 314 49.57 49.89 18.61
CA ASN A 314 50.44 50.83 17.89
C ASN A 314 51.46 50.13 16.96
N GLU A 315 50.98 49.54 15.87
CA GLU A 315 51.78 49.44 14.65
C GLU A 315 51.06 50.21 13.55
N GLY A 316 51.47 51.46 13.40
CA GLY A 316 51.09 52.36 12.32
C GLY A 316 52.27 53.26 12.00
N GLU A 317 53.16 52.78 11.13
CA GLU A 317 53.84 53.53 10.06
C GLU A 317 54.40 52.55 9.02
#